data_AF-A0A948N496-F1
#
_entry.id   AF-A0A948N496-F1
#
_cell.length_a   1.000
_cell.length_b   1.000
_cell.length_c   1.000
_cell.angle_alpha   90.00
_cell.angle_beta   90.00
_cell.angle_gamma   90.00
#
_symmetry.space_group_name_H-M   'P 1'
#
loop_
_entity.id
_entity.type
_entity.pdbx_description
1 polymer ?
#
loop_
_entity_poly.entity_id
_entity_poly.type
_entity_poly.pdbx_seq_one_letter_code
_entity_poly.pdbx_strand_id
1 'polypeptide(L)' 'MAAAVVLALALWSLAFAVSAAPAPWYYWRSKVDGTRVCAQTSPGPGWERDSAAYDGPGCRPRRKVLVVPMR' A
#
# COMPACT_ATOMS: atom_id res chain seq x y z
N MET A 1 29.86 -28.45 10.15
CA MET A 1 30.03 -27.03 9.76
C MET A 1 29.29 -26.71 8.46
N ALA A 2 29.46 -27.47 7.36
CA ALA A 2 28.79 -27.20 6.08
C ALA A 2 27.25 -27.15 6.16
N ALA A 3 26.61 -28.08 6.86
CA ALA A 3 25.14 -28.13 6.98
C ALA A 3 24.55 -26.89 7.69
N ALA A 4 25.24 -26.37 8.71
CA ALA A 4 24.80 -25.16 9.42
C ALA A 4 24.91 -23.91 8.55
N VAL A 5 25.96 -23.83 7.71
CA VAL A 5 26.15 -22.73 6.76
C VAL A 5 25.08 -22.75 5.67
N VAL A 6 24.75 -23.93 5.14
CA VAL A 6 23.68 -24.08 4.14
C VAL A 6 22.31 -23.69 4.71
N LEU A 7 22.01 -24.11 5.94
CA LEU A 7 20.76 -23.74 6.60
C LEU A 7 20.66 -22.22 6.86
N ALA A 8 21.75 -21.60 7.29
CA ALA A 8 21.81 -20.16 7.52
C ALA A 8 21.59 -19.35 6.23
N LEU A 9 22.23 -19.77 5.12
CA LEU A 9 22.04 -19.13 3.81
C LEU A 9 20.61 -19.29 3.27
N ALA A 10 19.99 -20.47 3.47
CA ALA A 10 18.61 -20.70 3.08
C ALA A 10 17.63 -19.83 3.88
N LEU A 11 17.84 -19.66 5.19
CA LEU A 11 17.01 -18.77 6.01
C LEU A 11 17.19 -17.29 5.63
N TRP A 12 18.39 -16.90 5.22
CA TRP A 12 18.68 -15.53 4.84
C TRP A 12 18.03 -15.14 3.50
N SER A 13 17.96 -16.05 2.53
CA SER A 13 17.33 -15.78 1.24
C SER A 13 15.81 -15.56 1.34
N LEU A 14 15.14 -16.20 2.31
CA LEU A 14 13.71 -15.99 2.59
C LEU A 14 13.39 -14.55 3.03
N ALA A 15 14.34 -13.85 3.67
CA ALA A 15 14.13 -12.48 4.15
C ALA A 15 14.08 -11.44 3.01
N PHE A 16 14.74 -11.72 1.88
CA PHE A 16 14.78 -10.79 0.73
C PHE A 16 13.58 -10.94 -0.22
N ALA A 17 12.71 -11.93 -0.02
CA ALA A 17 11.58 -12.19 -0.89
C ALA A 17 10.36 -11.27 -0.66
N VAL A 18 10.43 -10.34 0.31
CA VAL A 18 9.30 -9.45 0.63
C VAL A 18 9.42 -8.14 -0.13
N SER A 19 8.69 -8.03 -1.24
CA SER A 19 8.44 -6.75 -1.90
C SER A 19 7.22 -6.07 -1.26
N ALA A 20 7.44 -5.03 -0.47
CA ALA A 20 6.36 -4.19 0.04
C ALA A 20 5.90 -3.23 -1.07
N ALA A 21 4.86 -3.62 -1.82
CA ALA A 21 4.19 -2.69 -2.71
C ALA A 21 3.54 -1.56 -1.89
N PRO A 22 3.50 -0.31 -2.40
CA PRO A 22 2.78 0.78 -1.74
C PRO A 22 1.33 0.37 -1.52
N ALA A 23 0.84 0.52 -0.29
CA ALA A 23 -0.50 0.07 0.05
C ALA A 23 -1.55 0.93 -0.68
N PRO A 24 -2.45 0.32 -1.48
CA PRO A 24 -3.42 1.06 -2.26
C PRO A 24 -4.52 1.65 -1.37
N TRP A 25 -4.91 2.89 -1.64
CA TRP A 25 -6.00 3.58 -0.95
C TRP A 25 -7.23 3.71 -1.86
N TYR A 26 -8.43 3.55 -1.30
CA TYR A 26 -9.68 3.66 -2.05
C TYR A 26 -10.66 4.58 -1.35
N TYR A 27 -11.50 5.25 -2.13
CA TYR A 27 -12.74 5.79 -1.60
C TYR A 27 -13.75 4.67 -1.42
N TRP A 28 -14.32 4.63 -0.23
CA TRP A 28 -15.44 3.80 0.13
C TRP A 28 -16.65 4.69 0.28
N ARG A 29 -17.76 4.30 -0.35
CA ARG A 29 -19.06 4.95 -0.19
C ARG A 29 -19.93 4.07 0.69
N SER A 30 -20.59 4.69 1.66
CA SER A 30 -21.58 4.02 2.49
C SER A 30 -22.85 3.81 1.69
N LYS A 31 -23.37 2.59 1.72
CA LYS A 31 -24.62 2.18 1.07
C LYS A 31 -25.86 2.72 1.80
N VAL A 32 -25.70 3.21 3.03
CA VAL A 32 -26.80 3.65 3.89
C VAL A 32 -27.10 5.14 3.70
N ASP A 33 -26.06 5.97 3.70
CA ASP A 33 -26.16 7.44 3.73
C ASP A 33 -25.38 8.12 2.58
N GLY A 34 -24.64 7.36 1.76
CA GLY A 34 -23.84 7.89 0.66
C GLY A 34 -22.54 8.58 1.10
N THR A 35 -22.21 8.56 2.39
CA THR A 35 -21.01 9.21 2.92
C THR A 35 -19.76 8.56 2.35
N ARG A 36 -18.72 9.35 2.04
CA ARG A 36 -17.46 8.84 1.48
C ARG A 36 -16.33 8.93 2.48
N VAL A 37 -15.56 7.85 2.60
CA VAL A 37 -14.36 7.79 3.45
C VAL A 37 -13.20 7.21 2.66
N CYS A 38 -11.98 7.59 3.03
CA CYS A 38 -10.78 7.03 2.42
C CYS A 38 -10.17 5.97 3.34
N ALA A 39 -9.99 4.76 2.84
CA ALA A 39 -9.38 3.65 3.58
C ALA A 39 -8.71 2.64 2.65
N GLN A 40 -7.70 1.93 3.16
CA GLN A 40 -7.02 0.84 2.44
C GLN A 40 -7.92 -0.38 2.28
N THR A 41 -8.73 -0.68 3.30
CA THR A 41 -9.66 -1.81 3.35
C THR A 41 -11.09 -1.32 3.56
N SER A 42 -12.07 -2.19 3.28
CA SER A 42 -13.48 -1.85 3.50
C SER A 42 -13.73 -1.56 4.99
N PRO A 43 -14.40 -0.45 5.35
CA PRO A 43 -14.79 -0.20 6.74
C PRO A 43 -15.87 -1.18 7.25
N GLY A 44 -16.57 -1.90 6.35
CA GLY A 44 -17.56 -2.92 6.73
C GLY A 44 -18.49 -3.33 5.60
N PRO A 45 -19.49 -4.20 5.85
CA PRO A 45 -20.40 -4.73 4.82
C PRO A 45 -21.27 -3.65 4.14
N GLY A 46 -21.55 -2.57 4.87
CA GLY A 46 -22.32 -1.41 4.40
C GLY A 46 -21.54 -0.47 3.48
N TRP A 47 -20.32 -0.82 3.07
CA TRP A 47 -19.48 0.02 2.22
C TRP A 47 -19.25 -0.64 0.86
N GLU A 48 -19.16 0.19 -0.17
CA GLU A 48 -18.76 -0.20 -1.52
C GLU A 48 -17.58 0.65 -2.00
N ARG A 49 -16.76 0.08 -2.89
CA ARG A 49 -15.62 0.78 -3.46
C ARG A 49 -16.11 1.76 -4.53
N ASP A 50 -15.80 3.04 -4.36
CA ASP A 50 -16.24 4.15 -5.22
C ASP A 50 -15.14 4.67 -6.16
N SER A 51 -13.92 4.12 -6.08
CA SER A 51 -12.79 4.60 -6.88
C SER A 51 -11.77 3.54 -7.25
N ALA A 52 -10.92 3.87 -8.22
CA ALA A 52 -9.65 3.17 -8.45
C ALA A 52 -8.69 3.34 -7.26
N ALA A 53 -7.61 2.56 -7.27
CA ALA A 53 -6.54 2.67 -6.28
C ALA A 53 -5.79 4.00 -6.43
N TYR A 54 -5.63 4.73 -5.33
CA TYR A 54 -4.81 5.92 -5.24
C TYR A 54 -3.40 5.60 -4.75
N ASP A 55 -2.43 6.35 -5.28
CA ASP A 55 -1.01 6.19 -4.99
C ASP A 55 -0.58 6.68 -3.60
N GLY A 56 -1.42 7.46 -2.91
CA GLY A 56 -1.05 8.17 -1.69
C GLY A 56 -2.02 7.98 -0.52
N PRO A 57 -1.51 8.10 0.73
CA PRO A 57 -2.34 8.01 1.92
C PRO A 57 -3.42 9.09 1.95
N GLY A 58 -4.59 8.73 2.44
CA GLY A 58 -5.75 9.64 2.46
C GLY A 58 -6.32 9.94 1.07
N CYS A 59 -6.09 9.06 0.08
CA CYS A 59 -6.62 9.18 -1.28
C CYS A 59 -6.17 10.47 -1.97
N ARG A 60 -4.98 10.95 -1.59
CA ARG A 60 -4.36 12.14 -2.17
C ARG A 60 -3.32 11.74 -3.22
N PRO A 61 -3.19 12.50 -4.33
CA PRO A 61 -2.08 12.32 -5.25
C PRO A 61 -0.75 12.46 -4.50
N ARG A 62 0.24 11.63 -4.86
CA ARG A 62 1.61 11.78 -4.33
C ARG A 62 2.12 13.17 -4.73
N ARG A 63 2.49 14.00 -3.73
CA ARG A 63 3.09 15.31 -4.00
C ARG A 63 4.42 15.10 -4.73
N LYS A 64 4.50 15.54 -5.99
CA LYS A 64 5.75 15.55 -6.75
C LYS A 64 6.58 16.74 -6.26
N VAL A 65 7.77 16.46 -5.73
CA VAL A 65 8.77 17.50 -5.43
C VAL A 65 9.63 17.65 -6.67
N LEU A 66 9.40 18.74 -7.41
CA LEU A 66 10.21 19.08 -8.57
C LEU A 66 11.38 19.94 -8.06
N VAL A 67 12.59 19.39 -8.12
CA VAL A 67 13.81 20.17 -7.88
C VAL A 67 14.12 20.92 -9.18
N VAL A 68 13.88 22.23 -9.19
CA VAL A 68 14.23 23.10 -10.32
C VAL A 68 15.63 23.65 -10.06
N PRO A 69 16.66 23.27 -10.84
CA PRO A 69 17.98 23.85 -10.70
C PRO A 69 17.94 25.33 -11.08
N MET A 70 18.50 26.20 -10.24
CA MET A 70 18.70 27.61 -10.56
C MET A 70 19.96 27.72 -11.43
N ARG A 71 19.82 28.35 -12.60
CA ARG A 71 20.92 28.64 -13.53
C ARG A 71 21.74 29.82 -13.04
#